data_AF-B5SVD8-F1
#
_entry.id   AF-B5SVD8-F1
#
_cell.length_a   1.000
_cell.length_b   1.000
_cell.length_c   1.000
_cell.angle_alpha   90.00
_cell.angle_beta   90.00
_cell.angle_gamma   90.00
#
_symmetry.space_group_name_H-M   'P 1'
#
loop_
_entity.id
_entity.type
_entity.pdbx_description
1 polymer ?
#
loop_
_entity_poly.entity_id
_entity_poly.type
_entity_poly.pdbx_seq_one_letter_code
_entity_poly.pdbx_strand_id
1 'polypeptide(L)'
;HYMGEEIESLSLKEIQNLEQQLDTGLKHIRTRKNQLLHESISKLQKKGKAIQEQNTTLTKRIKEKEKDKTTPQSSHWEQYVDHDTTFLMPPPHPPLIIGRDYNQVGGGSDGR
;
A
#
# COMPACT_ATOMS: atom_id res chain seq x y z
N HIS A 1 15.54 3.98 -52.08
CA HIS A 1 15.18 2.54 -51.99
C HIS A 1 14.51 2.10 -50.67
N TYR A 2 15.12 2.21 -49.48
CA TYR A 2 14.51 1.70 -48.23
C TYR A 2 13.23 2.41 -47.77
N MET A 3 13.00 3.64 -48.24
CA MET A 3 11.75 4.38 -48.04
C MET A 3 10.74 4.17 -49.18
N GLY A 4 11.02 3.24 -50.09
CA GLY A 4 10.21 2.98 -51.27
C GLY A 4 10.48 3.92 -52.45
N GLU A 5 11.54 4.73 -52.39
CA GLU A 5 11.94 5.65 -53.46
C GLU A 5 12.92 5.00 -54.44
N GLU A 6 12.97 5.49 -55.68
CA GLU A 6 13.90 5.04 -56.74
C GLU A 6 13.84 3.53 -57.04
N ILE A 7 12.70 2.86 -56.81
CA ILE A 7 12.60 1.40 -57.02
C ILE A 7 12.70 1.04 -58.51
N GLU A 8 12.34 1.95 -59.41
CA GLU A 8 12.32 1.74 -60.86
C GLU A 8 13.69 1.40 -61.46
N SER A 9 14.79 1.76 -60.78
CA SER A 9 16.15 1.43 -61.21
C SER A 9 16.64 0.06 -60.72
N LEU A 10 15.87 -0.63 -59.89
CA LEU A 10 16.23 -1.93 -59.33
C LEU A 10 15.73 -3.08 -60.20
N SER A 11 16.54 -4.13 -60.31
CA SER A 11 16.11 -5.41 -60.85
C SER A 11 15.17 -6.14 -59.87
N LEU A 12 14.39 -7.10 -60.38
CA LEU A 12 13.51 -7.93 -59.55
C LEU A 12 14.24 -8.59 -58.38
N LYS A 13 15.48 -9.05 -58.60
CA LYS A 13 16.30 -9.68 -57.56
C LYS A 13 16.69 -8.70 -56.46
N GLU A 14 17.00 -7.47 -56.82
CA GLU A 14 17.33 -6.41 -55.84
C GLU A 14 16.11 -5.99 -55.05
N ILE A 15 14.93 -5.93 -55.69
CA ILE A 15 13.65 -5.68 -55.00
C ILE A 15 13.37 -6.78 -53.97
N GLN A 16 13.47 -8.06 -54.36
CA GLN A 16 13.26 -9.18 -53.43
C GLN A 16 14.23 -9.15 -52.24
N ASN A 17 15.51 -8.83 -52.50
CA ASN A 17 16.50 -8.68 -51.44
C ASN A 17 16.19 -7.50 -50.51
N LEU A 18 15.73 -6.38 -51.07
CA LEU A 18 15.32 -5.20 -50.31
C LEU A 18 14.13 -5.52 -49.39
N GLU A 19 13.11 -6.20 -49.91
CA GLU A 19 11.96 -6.67 -49.13
C GLU A 19 12.39 -7.56 -47.96
N GLN A 20 13.28 -8.54 -48.21
CA GLN A 20 13.75 -9.45 -47.17
C GLN A 20 14.57 -8.73 -46.09
N GLN A 21 15.37 -7.74 -46.47
CA GLN A 21 16.12 -6.91 -45.52
C GLN A 21 15.18 -6.05 -44.67
N LEU A 22 14.15 -5.44 -45.28
CA LEU A 22 13.15 -4.65 -44.58
C LEU A 22 12.34 -5.50 -43.59
N ASP A 23 11.89 -6.68 -44.00
CA ASP A 23 11.16 -7.60 -43.11
C ASP A 23 12.02 -8.03 -41.92
N THR A 24 13.27 -8.41 -42.20
CA THR A 24 14.25 -8.79 -41.16
C THR A 24 14.53 -7.63 -40.21
N GLY A 25 14.77 -6.43 -40.72
CA GLY A 25 15.01 -5.24 -39.91
C GLY A 25 13.81 -4.89 -39.03
N LEU A 26 12.60 -4.93 -39.61
CA LEU A 26 11.36 -4.65 -38.90
C LEU A 26 11.08 -5.67 -37.80
N LYS A 27 11.33 -6.96 -38.05
CA LYS A 27 11.25 -8.03 -37.05
C LYS A 27 12.22 -7.79 -35.89
N HIS A 28 13.47 -7.40 -36.17
CA HIS A 28 14.45 -7.07 -35.13
C HIS A 28 14.01 -5.86 -34.29
N ILE A 29 13.54 -4.78 -34.93
CA ILE A 29 13.06 -3.58 -34.24
C ILE A 29 11.89 -3.94 -33.31
N ARG A 30 10.90 -4.68 -33.83
CA ARG A 30 9.73 -5.10 -33.05
C ARG A 30 10.14 -5.96 -31.85
N THR A 31 11.02 -6.93 -32.08
CA THR A 31 11.52 -7.83 -31.03
C THR A 31 12.25 -7.03 -29.94
N ARG A 32 13.16 -6.14 -30.33
CA ARG A 32 13.91 -5.31 -29.38
C ARG A 32 13.01 -4.37 -28.60
N LYS A 33 12.05 -3.72 -29.26
CA LYS A 33 11.05 -2.86 -28.60
C LYS A 33 10.25 -3.65 -27.55
N ASN A 34 9.77 -4.84 -27.90
CA ASN A 34 9.01 -5.68 -26.98
C ASN A 34 9.86 -6.12 -25.79
N GLN A 35 11.11 -6.52 -26.03
CA GLN A 35 12.04 -6.89 -24.96
C GLN A 35 12.23 -5.75 -23.95
N LEU A 36 12.53 -4.55 -24.43
CA LEU A 36 12.71 -3.37 -23.57
C LEU A 36 11.43 -2.99 -22.80
N LEU A 37 10.26 -3.12 -23.45
CA LEU A 37 8.98 -2.88 -22.78
C LEU A 37 8.72 -3.89 -21.66
N HIS A 38 8.95 -5.18 -21.91
CA HIS A 38 8.80 -6.22 -20.89
C HIS A 38 9.76 -6.02 -19.70
N GLU A 39 11.01 -5.63 -19.98
CA GLU A 39 11.98 -5.29 -18.94
C GLU A 39 11.52 -4.09 -18.10
N SER A 40 11.02 -3.04 -18.75
CA SER A 40 10.50 -1.85 -18.07
C SER A 40 9.29 -2.18 -17.19
N ILE A 41 8.32 -2.93 -17.73
CA ILE A 41 7.14 -3.41 -16.99
C ILE A 41 7.57 -4.22 -15.78
N SER A 42 8.46 -5.20 -15.97
CA SER A 42 8.95 -6.05 -14.88
C SER A 42 9.65 -5.25 -13.79
N LYS A 43 10.46 -4.25 -14.17
CA LYS A 43 11.14 -3.36 -13.23
C LYS A 43 10.14 -2.52 -12.42
N LEU A 44 9.13 -1.97 -13.07
CA LEU A 44 8.09 -1.18 -12.43
C LEU A 44 7.22 -2.03 -11.49
N GLN A 45 6.82 -3.23 -11.91
CA GLN A 45 6.06 -4.16 -11.08
C GLN A 45 6.83 -4.56 -9.81
N LYS A 46 8.13 -4.87 -9.93
CA LYS A 46 9.00 -5.15 -8.77
C LYS A 46 9.05 -3.99 -7.79
N LYS A 47 9.23 -2.76 -8.31
CA LYS A 47 9.20 -1.54 -7.48
C LYS A 47 7.86 -1.33 -6.79
N GLY A 48 6.76 -1.49 -7.53
CA GLY A 48 5.40 -1.37 -6.99
C GLY A 48 5.15 -2.36 -5.86
N LYS A 49 5.55 -3.63 -6.04
CA LYS A 49 5.45 -4.67 -5.01
C LYS A 49 6.26 -4.33 -3.75
N ALA A 50 7.51 -3.89 -3.91
CA ALA A 50 8.36 -3.51 -2.78
C ALA A 50 7.75 -2.35 -1.96
N ILE A 51 7.22 -1.33 -2.64
CA ILE A 51 6.55 -0.20 -1.99
C ILE A 51 5.29 -0.66 -1.26
N GLN A 52 4.49 -1.53 -1.89
CA GLN A 52 3.28 -2.08 -1.28
C GLN A 52 3.58 -2.89 -0.01
N GLU A 53 4.65 -3.69 -0.02
CA GLU A 53 5.12 -4.47 1.13
C GLU A 53 5.58 -3.54 2.28
N GLN A 54 6.32 -2.47 1.95
CA GLN A 54 6.72 -1.46 2.93
C GLN A 54 5.51 -0.74 3.54
N ASN A 55 4.57 -0.29 2.72
CA ASN A 55 3.34 0.35 3.18
C ASN A 55 2.51 -0.58 4.08
N THR A 56 2.40 -1.86 3.71
CA THR A 56 1.67 -2.85 4.50
C THR A 56 2.34 -3.04 5.87
N THR A 57 3.66 -3.14 5.91
CA THR A 57 4.43 -3.24 7.15
C THR A 57 4.26 -2.02 8.04
N LEU A 58 4.39 -0.82 7.48
CA LEU A 58 4.21 0.43 8.22
C LEU A 58 2.79 0.58 8.76
N THR A 59 1.77 0.25 7.96
CA THR A 59 0.37 0.28 8.37
C THR A 59 0.11 -0.66 9.54
N LYS A 60 0.70 -1.87 9.54
CA LYS A 60 0.59 -2.80 10.68
C LYS A 60 1.23 -2.22 11.94
N ARG A 61 2.45 -1.68 11.83
CA ARG A 61 3.16 -1.05 12.96
C ARG A 61 2.41 0.15 13.55
N ILE A 62 1.74 0.94 12.72
CA ILE A 62 0.90 2.04 13.19
C ILE A 62 -0.27 1.49 14.02
N LYS A 63 -0.99 0.50 13.49
CA LYS A 63 -2.13 -0.13 14.18
C LYS A 63 -1.72 -0.79 15.50
N GLU A 64 -0.54 -1.40 15.57
CA GLU A 64 0.01 -1.98 16.80
C GLU A 64 0.27 -0.89 17.85
N LYS A 65 0.97 0.20 17.46
CA LYS A 65 1.24 1.33 18.36
C LYS A 65 -0.03 2.04 18.84
N GLU A 66 -1.06 2.10 18.02
CA GLU A 66 -2.36 2.65 18.42
C GLU A 66 -3.04 1.76 19.48
N LYS A 67 -2.96 0.43 19.33
CA LYS A 67 -3.45 -0.51 20.34
C LYS A 67 -2.70 -0.39 21.66
N ASP A 68 -1.37 -0.30 21.60
CA ASP A 68 -0.53 -0.16 22.80
C ASP A 68 -0.88 1.09 23.61
N LYS A 69 -1.14 2.22 22.94
CA LYS A 69 -1.59 3.47 23.57
C LYS A 69 -2.99 3.41 24.18
N THR A 70 -3.84 2.48 23.75
CA THR A 70 -5.20 2.27 24.29
C THR A 70 -5.27 1.22 25.38
N THR A 71 -4.17 0.50 25.66
CA THR A 71 -4.06 -0.32 26.86
C THR A 71 -3.74 0.61 28.03
N PRO A 72 -4.61 0.74 29.06
CA PRO A 72 -4.21 1.42 30.28
C PRO A 72 -3.02 0.64 30.82
N GLN A 73 -1.84 1.26 30.83
CA GLN A 73 -0.68 0.79 31.56
C GLN A 73 -1.07 0.78 33.04
N SER A 74 -1.70 -0.30 33.48
CA SER A 74 -1.89 -0.62 34.89
C SER A 74 -0.49 -0.92 35.44
N SER A 75 0.19 0.14 35.87
CA SER A 75 1.46 0.03 36.56
C SER A 75 1.51 1.06 37.69
N HIS A 76 1.15 0.55 38.87
CA HIS A 76 2.10 0.52 39.98
C HIS A 76 2.42 1.88 40.64
N TRP A 77 1.53 2.35 41.50
CA TRP A 77 1.90 3.08 42.71
C TRP A 77 0.85 2.77 43.77
N GLU A 78 1.18 1.94 44.75
CA GLU A 78 0.61 1.94 46.11
C GLU A 78 1.19 0.73 46.85
N GLN A 79 2.52 0.73 47.00
CA GLN A 79 3.11 0.08 48.15
C GLN A 79 4.12 1.05 48.75
N TYR A 80 4.05 1.19 50.08
CA TYR A 80 4.87 1.98 50.99
C TYR A 80 4.43 3.42 51.24
N VAL A 81 3.55 3.58 52.24
CA VAL A 81 3.84 4.55 53.30
C VAL A 81 3.62 3.87 54.65
N ASP A 82 4.54 4.17 55.53
CA ASP A 82 4.82 3.61 56.85
C ASP A 82 3.62 3.63 57.81
N HIS A 83 3.66 2.72 58.77
CA HIS A 83 2.61 2.47 59.76
C HIS A 83 2.69 3.52 60.88
N ASP A 84 2.27 4.77 60.62
CA ASP A 84 1.91 5.71 61.71
C ASP A 84 1.07 6.96 61.36
N THR A 85 0.34 6.99 60.24
CA THR A 85 -0.59 8.11 59.94
C THR A 85 -1.96 7.60 59.48
N THR A 86 -2.77 7.15 60.44
CA THR A 86 -4.08 6.51 60.24
C THR A 86 -5.23 7.45 59.88
N PHE A 87 -5.06 8.77 59.79
CA PHE A 87 -6.21 9.63 59.49
C PHE A 87 -5.89 10.64 58.39
N LEU A 88 -6.77 10.68 57.39
CA LEU A 88 -6.93 11.72 56.35
C LEU A 88 -6.35 11.45 54.94
N MET A 89 -6.41 10.22 54.43
CA MET A 89 -6.38 10.04 52.97
C MET A 89 -7.76 9.52 52.49
N PRO A 90 -8.54 10.32 51.73
CA PRO A 90 -9.79 9.84 51.16
C PRO A 90 -9.50 8.75 50.12
N PRO A 91 -10.32 7.69 50.03
CA PRO A 91 -10.08 6.58 49.11
C PRO A 91 -10.09 7.04 47.65
N PRO A 92 -9.33 6.36 46.77
CA PRO A 92 -9.27 6.70 45.35
C PRO A 92 -10.66 6.56 44.71
N HIS A 93 -11.09 7.63 44.06
CA HIS A 93 -12.40 7.72 43.40
C HIS A 93 -12.41 6.87 42.13
N PRO A 94 -13.52 6.18 41.82
CA PRO A 94 -13.63 5.41 40.59
C PRO A 94 -13.51 6.33 39.36
N PRO A 95 -12.92 5.86 38.25
CA PRO A 95 -12.75 6.67 37.05
C PRO A 95 -14.12 7.05 36.45
N LEU A 96 -14.27 8.33 36.11
CA LEU A 96 -15.44 8.87 35.42
C LEU A 96 -15.50 8.31 33.99
N ILE A 97 -16.48 7.45 33.69
CA ILE A 97 -16.78 7.03 32.33
C ILE A 97 -17.62 8.12 31.66
N ILE A 98 -16.96 9.11 31.07
CA ILE A 98 -17.59 10.11 30.20
C ILE A 98 -17.52 9.59 28.77
N GLY A 99 -18.65 9.04 28.30
CA GLY A 99 -18.79 8.51 26.95
C GLY A 99 -19.69 7.28 26.91
N ARG A 100 -20.98 7.46 27.23
CA ARG A 100 -22.00 6.48 26.85
C ARG A 100 -22.63 7.00 25.55
N ASP A 101 -22.41 6.28 24.46
CA ASP A 101 -22.98 6.57 23.16
C ASP A 101 -24.53 6.47 23.24
N TYR A 102 -25.23 7.56 22.90
CA TYR A 102 -26.70 7.67 22.91
C TYR A 102 -27.35 6.92 21.75
N ASN A 103 -27.07 5.64 21.57
CA ASN A 103 -27.74 4.82 20.57
C ASN A 103 -28.08 3.44 21.11
N GLN A 104 -29.09 3.37 22.00
CA GLN A 104 -30.00 2.24 21.96
C GLN A 104 -31.31 2.45 22.76
N VAL A 105 -32.40 2.10 22.07
CA VAL A 105 -33.73 1.72 22.56
C VAL A 105 -34.70 2.86 22.89
N GLY A 106 -35.26 3.46 21.83
CA GLY A 106 -36.64 3.96 21.86
C GLY A 106 -37.59 2.80 21.56
N GLY A 107 -37.96 2.05 22.59
CA GLY A 107 -39.04 1.06 22.55
C GLY A 107 -40.09 1.41 23.61
N GLY A 108 -41.33 1.63 23.17
CA GLY A 108 -42.52 1.85 24.00
C GLY A 108 -43.38 2.98 23.44
N SER A 109 -44.39 2.72 22.61
CA SER A 109 -45.79 2.40 22.98
C SER A 109 -46.47 3.50 23.78
N ASP A 110 -47.44 4.19 23.18
CA ASP A 110 -48.82 4.06 23.65
C ASP A 110 -49.83 4.66 22.66
N GLY A 111 -50.86 3.86 22.36
CA GLY A 111 -52.09 4.30 21.74
C GLY A 111 -53.14 4.53 22.81
N ARG A 112 -53.83 5.66 22.70
CA ARG A 112 -55.25 5.86 23.02
C ARG A 112 -55.70 7.19 22.44
#